data_AF-A0A0R0E3N4-F1
#
_entry.id   AF-A0A0R0E3N4-F1
#
_cell.length_a   1.000
_cell.length_b   1.000
_cell.length_c   1.000
_cell.angle_alpha   90.00
_cell.angle_beta   90.00
_cell.angle_gamma   90.00
#
_symmetry.space_group_name_H-M   'P 1'
#
loop_
_entity.id
_entity.type
_entity.pdbx_description
1 polymer ?
#
loop_
_entity_poly.entity_id
_entity_poly.type
_entity_poly.pdbx_seq_one_letter_code
_entity_poly.pdbx_strand_id
1 'polypeptide(L)'
;MLIVMVASRSLLRMEQIPGKGRGLVASQLLKAGQILLLSSHPLLHLTLTMTIVLESYLSLTIVLLSQRQVQAHLIVASHNLFLHNHTPSKLHTFLYLHGTPDDAILDAANFLHSLISPLFPPQAQLSVDLIAQLLAKDRLNSFGLMDPYSCNGPQRSIKAYAIYPKATFFNHDCVPNASRFEYVDSTNDDYGHNSTDMILMEDYGFTCGCDRCKIEVNWDGEENNSDLPHVQFLSKYVCERNQYTKSTFPEF
;
A
#
# COMPACT_ATOMS: atom_id res chain seq x y z
N MET A 1 -43.14 -9.73 -18.92
CA MET A 1 -42.58 -9.71 -17.55
C MET A 1 -41.26 -8.95 -17.62
N LEU A 2 -41.26 -7.68 -17.20
CA LEU A 2 -40.09 -6.81 -17.28
C LEU A 2 -39.07 -7.30 -16.24
N ILE A 3 -38.01 -7.99 -16.67
CA ILE A 3 -36.87 -8.29 -15.81
C ILE A 3 -36.16 -6.95 -15.60
N VAL A 4 -36.53 -6.26 -14.53
CA VAL A 4 -35.74 -5.17 -13.97
C VAL A 4 -34.45 -5.83 -13.50
N MET A 5 -33.40 -5.74 -14.32
CA MET A 5 -32.05 -6.00 -13.87
C MET A 5 -31.77 -5.00 -12.75
N VAL A 6 -31.93 -5.44 -11.50
CA VAL A 6 -31.49 -4.71 -10.33
C VAL A 6 -29.99 -4.55 -10.50
N ALA A 7 -29.57 -3.35 -10.91
CA ALA A 7 -28.16 -2.99 -10.97
C ALA A 7 -27.56 -3.34 -9.60
N SER A 8 -26.65 -4.32 -9.59
CA SER A 8 -25.94 -4.73 -8.37
C SER A 8 -25.29 -3.49 -7.77
N ARG A 9 -25.83 -2.99 -6.66
CA ARG A 9 -25.29 -1.81 -6.00
C ARG A 9 -23.92 -2.21 -5.45
N SER A 10 -22.88 -1.54 -5.94
CA SER A 10 -21.51 -1.71 -5.44
C SER A 10 -21.51 -1.55 -3.91
N LEU A 11 -20.88 -2.49 -3.19
CA LEU A 11 -20.76 -2.48 -1.72
C LEU A 11 -20.06 -1.23 -1.19
N LEU A 12 -19.20 -0.65 -2.03
CA LEU A 12 -18.41 0.54 -1.73
C LEU A 12 -18.72 1.65 -2.72
N ARG A 13 -18.60 2.89 -2.27
CA ARG A 13 -18.61 4.09 -3.11
C ARG A 13 -17.45 5.01 -2.72
N MET A 14 -16.96 5.79 -3.68
CA MET A 14 -15.93 6.79 -3.42
C MET A 14 -16.59 8.06 -2.86
N GLU A 15 -15.98 8.65 -1.84
CA GLU A 15 -16.43 9.89 -1.21
C GLU A 15 -15.25 10.83 -0.96
N GLN A 16 -15.54 12.13 -0.90
CA GLN A 16 -14.60 13.13 -0.37
C GLN A 16 -14.86 13.27 1.13
N ILE A 17 -13.89 12.88 1.94
CA ILE A 17 -13.98 12.87 3.40
C ILE A 17 -13.25 14.12 3.93
N PRO A 18 -13.94 15.01 4.69
CA PRO A 18 -13.33 16.21 5.25
C PRO A 18 -12.07 15.88 6.06
N GLY A 19 -10.96 16.55 5.74
CA GLY A 19 -9.66 16.35 6.39
C GLY A 19 -8.95 15.01 6.11
N LYS A 20 -9.57 14.08 5.36
CA LYS A 20 -8.99 12.75 5.05
C LYS A 20 -8.85 12.47 3.54
N GLY A 21 -9.19 13.42 2.69
CA GLY A 21 -9.09 13.27 1.24
C GLY A 21 -10.17 12.34 0.66
N ARG A 22 -9.84 11.61 -0.41
CA ARG A 22 -10.76 10.66 -1.06
C ARG A 22 -10.68 9.31 -0.37
N GLY A 23 -11.81 8.68 -0.10
CA GLY A 23 -11.86 7.35 0.48
C GLY A 23 -13.02 6.50 -0.05
N LEU A 24 -12.90 5.18 0.06
CA LEU A 24 -13.99 4.25 -0.12
C LEU A 24 -14.79 4.13 1.18
N VAL A 25 -16.11 4.30 1.08
CA VAL A 25 -17.04 4.08 2.18
C VAL A 25 -18.08 3.03 1.79
N ALA A 26 -18.64 2.34 2.80
CA ALA A 26 -19.73 1.42 2.60
C ALA A 26 -20.97 2.14 2.04
N SER A 27 -21.59 1.58 1.00
CA SER A 27 -22.86 2.06 0.44
C SER A 27 -24.09 1.48 1.13
N GLN A 28 -23.88 0.48 1.97
CA GLN A 28 -24.89 -0.26 2.72
C GLN A 28 -24.25 -0.91 3.95
N LEU A 29 -25.07 -1.49 4.82
CA LEU A 29 -24.57 -2.33 5.91
C LEU A 29 -23.79 -3.53 5.36
N LEU A 30 -22.62 -3.78 5.95
CA LEU A 30 -21.72 -4.87 5.58
C LEU A 30 -21.71 -5.90 6.71
N LYS A 31 -21.62 -7.19 6.36
CA LYS A 31 -21.45 -8.26 7.34
C LYS A 31 -19.97 -8.44 7.66
N ALA A 32 -19.66 -8.87 8.89
CA ALA A 32 -18.32 -9.31 9.24
C ALA A 32 -17.87 -10.45 8.30
N GLY A 33 -16.61 -10.39 7.85
CA GLY A 33 -16.03 -11.36 6.91
C GLY A 33 -16.49 -11.22 5.46
N GLN A 34 -17.38 -10.27 5.14
CA GLN A 34 -17.83 -10.06 3.77
C GLN A 34 -16.69 -9.52 2.89
N ILE A 35 -16.44 -10.18 1.75
CA ILE A 35 -15.45 -9.72 0.78
C ILE A 35 -15.94 -8.42 0.12
N LEU A 36 -15.19 -7.34 0.32
CA LEU A 36 -15.54 -6.01 -0.20
C LEU A 36 -14.96 -5.74 -1.59
N LEU A 37 -13.72 -6.15 -1.81
CA LEU A 37 -13.03 -6.04 -3.09
C LEU A 37 -12.25 -7.33 -3.35
N LEU A 38 -12.32 -7.80 -4.60
CA LEU A 38 -11.41 -8.78 -5.15
C LEU A 38 -10.66 -8.10 -6.29
N SER A 39 -9.38 -7.78 -6.06
CA SER A 39 -8.52 -7.20 -7.08
C SER A 39 -7.72 -8.31 -7.75
N SER A 40 -8.08 -8.67 -8.98
CA SER A 40 -7.43 -9.77 -9.69
C SER A 40 -6.04 -9.43 -10.24
N HIS A 41 -5.77 -8.15 -10.54
CA HIS A 41 -4.51 -7.73 -11.15
C HIS A 41 -4.07 -6.36 -10.62
N PRO A 42 -2.83 -6.21 -10.11
CA PRO A 42 -2.30 -4.90 -9.76
C PRO A 42 -2.08 -4.06 -11.03
N LEU A 43 -2.13 -2.75 -10.87
CA LEU A 43 -1.81 -1.79 -11.94
C LEU A 43 -0.34 -1.92 -12.34
N LEU A 44 0.55 -2.06 -11.35
CA LEU A 44 1.98 -2.27 -11.52
C LEU A 44 2.42 -3.38 -10.56
N HIS A 45 3.28 -4.29 -11.00
CA HIS A 45 3.89 -5.34 -10.20
C HIS A 45 5.40 -5.30 -10.44
N LEU A 46 6.17 -5.06 -9.39
CA LEU A 46 7.63 -5.01 -9.40
C LEU A 46 8.15 -6.19 -8.59
N THR A 47 8.60 -7.26 -9.23
CA THR A 47 9.33 -8.31 -8.50
C THR A 47 10.77 -7.89 -8.29
N LEU A 48 11.33 -8.21 -7.13
CA LEU A 48 12.76 -8.02 -6.85
C LEU A 48 13.69 -8.86 -7.74
N THR A 49 13.14 -9.80 -8.52
CA THR A 49 13.84 -10.71 -9.43
C THR A 49 13.83 -10.28 -10.90
N MET A 50 13.14 -9.20 -11.29
CA MET A 50 13.17 -8.68 -12.67
C MET A 50 14.42 -7.84 -12.95
N THR A 51 15.57 -8.43 -12.64
CA THR A 51 16.88 -7.79 -12.51
C THR A 51 17.89 -8.28 -13.56
N ILE A 52 17.47 -8.57 -14.80
CA ILE A 52 18.39 -9.14 -15.79
C ILE A 52 18.84 -8.13 -16.87
N VAL A 53 18.09 -7.04 -17.08
CA VAL A 53 18.47 -6.01 -18.08
C VAL A 53 19.01 -4.73 -17.44
N LEU A 54 18.57 -4.39 -16.22
CA LEU A 54 19.08 -3.22 -15.50
C LEU A 54 20.35 -3.51 -14.68
N GLU A 55 20.50 -4.72 -14.12
CA GLU A 55 21.68 -5.02 -13.29
C GLU A 55 22.98 -4.92 -14.08
N SER A 56 23.01 -5.33 -15.35
CA SER A 56 24.22 -5.22 -16.17
C SER A 56 24.59 -3.77 -16.49
N TYR A 57 23.62 -2.86 -16.57
CA TYR A 57 23.87 -1.43 -16.85
C TYR A 57 24.12 -0.60 -15.57
N LEU A 58 23.33 -0.79 -14.51
CA LEU A 58 23.49 -0.06 -13.25
C LEU A 58 24.66 -0.60 -12.41
N SER A 59 24.92 -1.90 -12.39
CA SER A 59 26.05 -2.46 -11.62
C SER A 59 27.40 -2.07 -12.19
N LEU A 60 27.48 -1.75 -13.50
CA LEU A 60 28.74 -1.30 -14.11
C LEU A 60 29.05 0.17 -13.85
N THR A 61 28.09 0.98 -13.40
CA THR A 61 28.29 2.44 -13.30
C THR A 61 28.11 3.00 -11.90
N ILE A 62 27.23 2.49 -11.03
CA ILE A 62 26.95 3.14 -9.74
C ILE A 62 26.54 2.12 -8.67
N VAL A 63 27.18 2.15 -7.50
CA VAL A 63 26.63 1.56 -6.25
C VAL A 63 25.46 2.44 -5.82
N LEU A 64 24.27 2.21 -6.37
CA LEU A 64 23.08 2.93 -5.91
C LEU A 64 22.66 2.41 -4.54
N LEU A 65 22.25 3.32 -3.65
CA LEU A 65 21.50 2.92 -2.46
C LEU A 65 20.29 2.07 -2.87
N SER A 66 19.97 1.06 -2.07
CA SER A 66 18.87 0.10 -2.30
C SER A 66 17.56 0.80 -2.69
N GLN A 67 17.23 1.92 -2.06
CA GLN A 67 16.03 2.71 -2.37
C GLN A 67 16.03 3.25 -3.81
N ARG A 68 17.15 3.80 -4.28
CA ARG A 68 17.23 4.34 -5.64
C ARG A 68 17.20 3.25 -6.71
N GLN A 69 17.68 2.04 -6.39
CA GLN A 69 17.54 0.88 -7.27
C GLN A 69 16.06 0.50 -7.45
N VAL A 70 15.29 0.42 -6.36
CA VAL A 70 13.84 0.14 -6.44
C VAL A 70 13.12 1.21 -7.27
N GLN A 71 13.46 2.48 -7.05
CA GLN A 71 12.91 3.59 -7.84
C GLN A 71 13.28 3.49 -9.33
N ALA A 72 14.52 3.13 -9.68
CA ALA A 72 14.91 2.92 -11.07
C ALA A 72 14.09 1.80 -11.74
N HIS A 73 13.89 0.68 -11.04
CA HIS A 73 13.05 -0.43 -11.52
C HIS A 73 11.60 0.01 -11.74
N LEU A 74 11.03 0.80 -10.82
CA LEU A 74 9.71 1.41 -10.99
C LEU A 74 9.60 2.21 -12.28
N ILE A 75 10.57 3.08 -12.57
CA ILE A 75 10.54 3.95 -13.76
C ILE A 75 10.63 3.12 -15.04
N VAL A 76 11.51 2.12 -15.08
CA VAL A 76 11.64 1.24 -16.25
C VAL A 76 10.39 0.38 -16.45
N ALA A 77 9.84 -0.18 -15.38
CA ALA A 77 8.60 -0.93 -15.45
C ALA A 77 7.43 -0.04 -15.92
N SER A 78 7.37 1.21 -15.44
CA SER A 78 6.37 2.20 -15.86
C SER A 78 6.52 2.55 -17.35
N HIS A 79 7.74 2.73 -17.84
CA HIS A 79 8.00 2.97 -19.26
C HIS A 79 7.47 1.80 -20.12
N ASN A 80 7.81 0.56 -19.76
CA ASN A 80 7.37 -0.63 -20.49
C ASN A 80 5.85 -0.82 -20.43
N LEU A 81 5.25 -0.60 -19.27
CA LEU A 81 3.83 -0.84 -19.07
C LEU A 81 2.95 0.24 -19.70
N PHE A 82 3.28 1.51 -19.52
CA PHE A 82 2.40 2.61 -19.88
C PHE A 82 2.69 3.15 -21.28
N LEU A 83 3.97 3.40 -21.59
CA LEU A 83 4.38 4.04 -22.83
C LEU A 83 4.54 3.02 -23.95
N HIS A 84 5.31 1.96 -23.71
CA HIS A 84 5.63 0.99 -24.76
C HIS A 84 4.43 0.11 -25.14
N ASN A 85 3.59 -0.26 -24.18
CA ASN A 85 2.35 -1.00 -24.45
C ASN A 85 1.15 -0.10 -24.80
N HIS A 86 1.37 1.21 -24.97
CA HIS A 86 0.33 2.21 -25.27
C HIS A 86 -0.93 2.05 -24.40
N THR A 87 -0.79 2.14 -23.07
CA THR A 87 -1.92 2.09 -22.13
C THR A 87 -2.18 3.42 -21.41
N PRO A 88 -2.61 4.50 -22.11
CA PRO A 88 -2.84 5.81 -21.50
C PRO A 88 -3.78 5.76 -20.29
N SER A 89 -4.81 4.92 -20.32
CA SER A 89 -5.77 4.77 -19.22
C SER A 89 -5.13 4.28 -17.92
N LYS A 90 -4.11 3.41 -18.00
CA LYS A 90 -3.36 2.93 -16.84
C LYS A 90 -2.48 4.03 -16.26
N LEU A 91 -1.80 4.80 -17.12
CA LEU A 91 -1.01 5.96 -16.69
C LEU A 91 -1.90 7.01 -16.02
N HIS A 92 -3.04 7.36 -16.63
CA HIS A 92 -3.99 8.28 -16.03
C HIS A 92 -4.52 7.79 -14.68
N THR A 93 -4.80 6.48 -14.55
CA THR A 93 -5.21 5.89 -13.27
C THR A 93 -4.11 6.02 -12.22
N PHE A 94 -2.85 5.78 -12.59
CA PHE A 94 -1.69 5.93 -11.70
C PHE A 94 -1.53 7.39 -11.26
N LEU A 95 -1.54 8.32 -12.21
CA LEU A 95 -1.35 9.75 -11.96
C LEU A 95 -2.52 10.37 -11.16
N TYR A 96 -3.69 9.74 -11.18
CA TYR A 96 -4.86 10.15 -10.40
C TYR A 96 -4.76 9.80 -8.89
N LEU A 97 -3.81 8.96 -8.49
CA LEU A 97 -3.61 8.58 -7.09
C LEU A 97 -3.10 9.77 -6.25
N HIS A 98 -3.13 9.63 -4.93
CA HIS A 98 -2.65 10.69 -4.02
C HIS A 98 -1.12 10.74 -3.98
N GLY A 99 -0.56 11.92 -3.73
CA GLY A 99 0.88 12.14 -3.59
C GLY A 99 1.38 13.25 -4.49
N THR A 100 2.16 14.15 -3.92
CA THR A 100 2.77 15.28 -4.64
C THR A 100 4.28 15.20 -4.47
N PRO A 101 5.07 15.45 -5.53
CA PRO A 101 6.51 15.50 -5.39
C PRO A 101 6.94 16.54 -4.34
N ASP A 102 7.81 16.12 -3.44
CA ASP A 102 8.60 17.00 -2.56
C ASP A 102 10.01 17.18 -3.14
N ASP A 103 10.85 17.99 -2.49
CA ASP A 103 12.21 18.27 -2.96
C ASP A 103 13.05 16.98 -3.04
N ALA A 104 12.89 16.07 -2.09
CA ALA A 104 13.62 14.79 -2.09
C ALA A 104 13.23 13.88 -3.27
N ILE A 105 11.94 13.89 -3.66
CA ILE A 105 11.43 13.20 -4.84
C ILE A 105 11.91 13.89 -6.12
N LEU A 106 11.97 15.23 -6.17
CA LEU A 106 12.49 15.96 -7.32
C LEU A 106 13.99 15.67 -7.54
N ASP A 107 14.78 15.63 -6.47
CA ASP A 107 16.19 15.23 -6.54
C ASP A 107 16.35 13.79 -7.04
N ALA A 108 15.50 12.88 -6.56
CA ALA A 108 15.42 11.51 -7.04
C ALA A 108 15.14 11.46 -8.54
N ALA A 109 14.14 12.22 -8.98
CA ALA A 109 13.69 12.23 -10.36
C ALA A 109 14.76 12.78 -11.30
N ASN A 110 15.44 13.86 -10.93
CA ASN A 110 16.55 14.42 -11.71
C ASN A 110 17.69 13.40 -11.86
N PHE A 111 18.09 12.78 -10.75
CA PHE A 111 19.12 11.75 -10.76
C PHE A 111 18.72 10.57 -11.66
N LEU A 112 17.52 10.01 -11.48
CA LEU A 112 17.04 8.87 -12.25
C LEU A 112 16.85 9.21 -13.73
N HIS A 113 16.36 10.41 -14.05
CA HIS A 113 16.25 10.87 -15.44
C HIS A 113 17.61 10.89 -16.13
N SER A 114 18.64 11.45 -15.47
CA SER A 114 20.00 11.50 -16.03
C SER A 114 20.57 10.10 -16.32
N LEU A 115 20.20 9.11 -15.50
CA LEU A 115 20.66 7.74 -15.58
C LEU A 115 19.89 6.92 -16.62
N ILE A 116 18.56 7.09 -16.69
CA ILE A 116 17.65 6.19 -17.40
C ILE A 116 17.30 6.72 -18.80
N SER A 117 17.19 8.03 -19.01
CA SER A 117 16.80 8.59 -20.31
C SER A 117 17.67 8.15 -21.49
N PRO A 118 19.01 7.95 -21.36
CA PRO A 118 19.84 7.42 -22.43
C PRO A 118 19.48 5.99 -22.89
N LEU A 119 18.75 5.23 -22.06
CA LEU A 119 18.32 3.87 -22.40
C LEU A 119 17.14 3.84 -23.39
N PHE A 120 16.50 4.99 -23.62
CA PHE A 120 15.29 5.11 -24.43
C PHE A 120 15.48 6.10 -25.58
N PRO A 121 14.86 5.86 -26.75
CA PRO A 121 14.89 6.81 -27.86
C PRO A 121 14.23 8.14 -27.45
N PRO A 122 14.63 9.29 -28.03
CA PRO A 122 14.18 10.62 -27.59
C PRO A 122 12.66 10.76 -27.44
N GLN A 123 11.89 10.17 -28.35
CA GLN A 123 10.42 10.20 -28.35
C GLN A 123 9.75 9.37 -27.23
N ALA A 124 10.50 8.49 -26.56
CA ALA A 124 10.01 7.63 -25.49
C ALA A 124 10.55 8.04 -24.10
N GLN A 125 11.40 9.07 -24.04
CA GLN A 125 11.97 9.54 -22.78
C GLN A 125 10.89 10.14 -21.87
N LEU A 126 10.86 9.69 -20.62
CA LEU A 126 10.02 10.26 -19.57
C LEU A 126 10.59 11.61 -19.15
N SER A 127 9.75 12.63 -18.95
CA SER A 127 10.22 13.89 -18.37
C SER A 127 10.55 13.72 -16.88
N VAL A 128 11.42 14.60 -16.35
CA VAL A 128 11.71 14.67 -14.91
C VAL A 128 10.42 14.83 -14.10
N ASP A 129 9.51 15.70 -14.53
CA ASP A 129 8.23 15.91 -13.86
C ASP A 129 7.41 14.61 -13.81
N LEU A 130 7.31 13.88 -14.92
CA LEU A 130 6.56 12.62 -14.94
C LEU A 130 7.21 11.56 -14.03
N ILE A 131 8.54 11.46 -14.02
CA ILE A 131 9.27 10.59 -13.10
C ILE A 131 8.97 10.96 -11.64
N ALA A 132 9.03 12.25 -11.31
CA ALA A 132 8.71 12.75 -9.96
C ALA A 132 7.26 12.41 -9.56
N GLN A 133 6.31 12.61 -10.48
CA GLN A 133 4.92 12.25 -10.25
C GLN A 133 4.76 10.75 -9.99
N LEU A 134 5.41 9.88 -10.77
CA LEU A 134 5.35 8.42 -10.59
C LEU A 134 5.92 8.02 -9.22
N LEU A 135 7.08 8.57 -8.83
CA LEU A 135 7.70 8.30 -7.52
C LEU A 135 6.82 8.75 -6.36
N ALA A 136 6.21 9.93 -6.46
CA ALA A 136 5.33 10.45 -5.42
C ALA A 136 4.08 9.59 -5.22
N LYS A 137 3.50 9.06 -6.31
CA LYS A 137 2.36 8.15 -6.18
C LYS A 137 2.79 6.77 -5.69
N ASP A 138 3.93 6.25 -6.15
CA ASP A 138 4.39 4.95 -5.68
C ASP A 138 4.63 4.94 -4.16
N ARG A 139 5.28 5.99 -3.64
CA ARG A 139 5.59 6.16 -2.21
C ARG A 139 4.34 6.04 -1.32
N LEU A 140 3.21 6.60 -1.74
CA LEU A 140 2.00 6.66 -0.90
C LEU A 140 0.98 5.55 -1.16
N ASN A 141 1.10 4.84 -2.28
CA ASN A 141 0.02 3.97 -2.75
C ASN A 141 0.45 2.53 -3.05
N SER A 142 1.76 2.24 -2.99
CA SER A 142 2.29 0.89 -3.19
C SER A 142 2.08 0.00 -1.97
N PHE A 143 1.90 -1.28 -2.23
CA PHE A 143 1.77 -2.33 -1.24
C PHE A 143 2.96 -3.27 -1.38
N GLY A 144 3.66 -3.51 -0.26
CA GLY A 144 4.59 -4.63 -0.17
C GLY A 144 3.82 -5.94 -0.28
N LEU A 145 4.23 -6.79 -1.22
CA LEU A 145 3.84 -8.18 -1.30
C LEU A 145 4.84 -8.98 -0.49
N MET A 146 4.35 -9.72 0.48
CA MET A 146 5.20 -10.36 1.47
C MET A 146 5.57 -11.79 1.05
N ASP A 147 6.77 -12.23 1.42
CA ASP A 147 7.10 -13.65 1.42
C ASP A 147 6.14 -14.43 2.31
N PRO A 148 5.92 -15.74 2.05
CA PRO A 148 5.15 -16.58 2.95
C PRO A 148 5.65 -16.46 4.38
N TYR A 149 4.73 -16.48 5.33
CA TYR A 149 5.11 -16.52 6.73
C TYR A 149 5.88 -17.82 7.02
N SER A 150 6.92 -17.73 7.84
CA SER A 150 7.67 -18.89 8.33
C SER A 150 7.85 -18.73 9.83
N CYS A 151 7.27 -19.62 10.62
CA CYS A 151 7.32 -19.57 12.10
C CYS A 151 8.75 -19.68 12.65
N ASN A 152 9.64 -20.36 11.93
CA ASN A 152 11.05 -20.50 12.29
C ASN A 152 11.98 -19.66 11.40
N GLY A 153 11.40 -18.91 10.47
CA GLY A 153 12.13 -18.09 9.53
C GLY A 153 12.48 -16.73 10.11
N PRO A 154 13.34 -15.98 9.44
CA PRO A 154 13.48 -14.55 9.72
C PRO A 154 12.14 -13.84 9.52
N GLN A 155 12.06 -12.61 10.01
CA GLN A 155 10.93 -11.72 9.74
C GLN A 155 10.58 -11.71 8.25
N ARG A 156 9.27 -11.75 7.94
CA ARG A 156 8.77 -11.76 6.56
C ARG A 156 9.39 -10.62 5.77
N SER A 157 10.04 -10.96 4.67
CA SER A 157 10.59 -10.02 3.71
C SER A 157 9.55 -9.59 2.69
N ILE A 158 9.73 -8.39 2.14
CA ILE A 158 9.00 -7.93 0.95
C ILE A 158 9.64 -8.60 -0.26
N LYS A 159 8.86 -9.33 -1.07
CA LYS A 159 9.32 -9.99 -2.30
C LYS A 159 9.01 -9.20 -3.58
N ALA A 160 8.02 -8.33 -3.50
CA ALA A 160 7.59 -7.51 -4.61
C ALA A 160 6.80 -6.29 -4.11
N TYR A 161 6.63 -5.31 -4.98
CA TYR A 161 5.76 -4.15 -4.74
C TYR A 161 4.64 -4.15 -5.77
N ALA A 162 3.44 -3.77 -5.34
CA ALA A 162 2.29 -3.70 -6.22
C ALA A 162 1.36 -2.53 -5.89
N ILE A 163 0.75 -1.94 -6.92
CA ILE A 163 -0.26 -0.89 -6.74
C ILE A 163 -1.63 -1.43 -7.13
N TYR A 164 -2.60 -1.31 -6.23
CA TYR A 164 -3.98 -1.74 -6.43
C TYR A 164 -4.90 -0.52 -6.40
N PRO A 165 -5.30 0.05 -7.56
CA PRO A 165 -5.94 1.37 -7.62
C PRO A 165 -7.17 1.53 -6.73
N LYS A 166 -7.99 0.47 -6.59
CA LYS A 166 -9.15 0.51 -5.70
C LYS A 166 -8.76 0.39 -4.23
N ALA A 167 -7.79 -0.46 -3.90
CA ALA A 167 -7.38 -0.68 -2.50
C ALA A 167 -6.67 0.55 -1.91
N THR A 168 -5.98 1.32 -2.76
CA THR A 168 -5.36 2.60 -2.39
C THR A 168 -6.34 3.64 -1.83
N PHE A 169 -7.64 3.52 -2.12
CA PHE A 169 -8.66 4.43 -1.58
C PHE A 169 -9.22 3.99 -0.22
N PHE A 170 -8.69 2.94 0.41
CA PHE A 170 -8.97 2.72 1.82
C PHE A 170 -8.11 3.66 2.65
N ASN A 171 -8.78 4.57 3.38
CA ASN A 171 -8.11 5.46 4.29
C ASN A 171 -7.62 4.70 5.52
N HIS A 172 -6.54 5.20 6.11
CA HIS A 172 -6.02 4.69 7.36
C HIS A 172 -6.97 4.98 8.53
N ASP A 173 -7.12 3.99 9.39
CA ASP A 173 -7.64 4.11 10.74
C ASP A 173 -6.84 3.12 11.61
N CYS A 174 -6.42 3.52 12.81
CA CYS A 174 -5.67 2.60 13.67
C CYS A 174 -6.55 1.50 14.27
N VAL A 175 -7.88 1.64 14.16
CA VAL A 175 -8.86 0.59 14.45
C VAL A 175 -9.59 0.25 13.15
N PRO A 176 -8.92 -0.45 12.21
CA PRO A 176 -9.46 -0.66 10.87
C PRO A 176 -10.73 -1.51 10.92
N ASN A 177 -11.69 -1.16 10.08
CA ASN A 177 -12.94 -1.90 9.89
C ASN A 177 -12.96 -2.76 8.62
N ALA A 178 -11.82 -2.84 7.92
CA ALA A 178 -11.59 -3.71 6.78
C ALA A 178 -10.19 -4.30 6.87
N SER A 179 -10.08 -5.59 6.56
CA SER A 179 -8.80 -6.31 6.58
C SER A 179 -8.39 -6.67 5.16
N ARG A 180 -7.11 -6.47 4.86
CA ARG A 180 -6.48 -6.94 3.62
C ARG A 180 -5.88 -8.31 3.88
N PHE A 181 -6.30 -9.29 3.09
CA PHE A 181 -5.66 -10.59 3.04
C PHE A 181 -4.93 -10.73 1.70
N GLU A 182 -3.65 -11.08 1.77
CA GLU A 182 -2.97 -11.67 0.63
C GLU A 182 -3.22 -13.17 0.70
N TYR A 183 -4.11 -13.69 -0.15
CA TYR A 183 -4.26 -15.13 -0.31
C TYR A 183 -3.06 -15.67 -1.11
N VAL A 184 -1.92 -15.73 -0.43
CA VAL A 184 -0.72 -16.42 -0.87
C VAL A 184 -0.45 -17.45 0.23
N ASP A 185 -1.21 -18.54 0.16
CA ASP A 185 -1.15 -19.78 0.95
C ASP A 185 -1.26 -19.64 2.49
N SER A 186 -2.38 -20.14 3.03
CA SER A 186 -2.71 -20.33 4.46
C SER A 186 -1.80 -21.41 5.10
N THR A 187 -1.26 -21.26 6.31
CA THR A 187 -1.94 -21.58 7.58
C THR A 187 -1.06 -21.19 8.81
N ASN A 188 -1.72 -20.63 9.83
CA ASN A 188 -1.47 -20.63 11.27
C ASN A 188 -0.30 -19.83 11.92
N ASP A 189 -0.72 -18.79 12.64
CA ASP A 189 -0.51 -18.46 14.06
C ASP A 189 0.91 -18.55 14.66
N ASP A 190 1.66 -17.45 14.59
CA ASP A 190 2.36 -16.94 15.78
C ASP A 190 2.62 -15.42 15.66
N TYR A 191 2.21 -14.65 16.67
CA TYR A 191 2.23 -13.18 16.63
C TYR A 191 3.62 -12.63 16.96
N GLY A 192 4.28 -12.09 15.93
CA GLY A 192 5.59 -11.45 16.02
C GLY A 192 5.54 -10.01 16.51
N HIS A 193 6.39 -9.73 17.50
CA HIS A 193 6.84 -8.41 17.94
C HIS A 193 7.44 -7.62 16.76
N ASN A 194 6.68 -6.70 16.18
CA ASN A 194 7.18 -5.56 15.41
C ASN A 194 6.15 -4.44 15.53
N SER A 195 6.34 -3.59 16.55
CA SER A 195 5.47 -2.43 16.79
C SER A 195 5.55 -1.51 15.57
N THR A 196 4.47 -1.44 14.82
CA THR A 196 4.23 -0.38 13.86
C THR A 196 3.87 0.87 14.66
N ASP A 197 4.87 1.62 15.10
CA ASP A 197 4.77 3.07 14.95
C ASP A 197 4.76 3.32 13.45
N MET A 198 3.57 3.18 12.88
CA MET A 198 3.31 3.43 11.49
C MET A 198 3.60 4.92 11.30
N ILE A 199 4.63 5.20 10.52
CA ILE A 199 5.14 6.53 10.23
C ILE A 199 4.10 7.27 9.36
N LEU A 200 2.94 7.58 9.94
CA LEU A 200 1.81 8.18 9.22
C LEU A 200 2.16 9.58 8.73
N MET A 201 2.97 10.30 9.50
CA MET A 201 3.41 11.64 9.13
C MET A 201 4.55 11.60 8.10
N GLU A 202 5.65 10.88 8.34
CA GLU A 202 6.81 10.93 7.41
C GLU A 202 6.54 10.15 6.11
N ASP A 203 5.74 9.07 6.14
CA ASP A 203 5.45 8.31 4.93
C ASP A 203 4.19 8.76 4.23
N TYR A 204 3.12 9.14 4.95
CA TYR A 204 1.82 9.46 4.34
C TYR A 204 1.40 10.94 4.42
N GLY A 205 2.15 11.78 5.11
CA GLY A 205 1.92 13.23 5.16
C GLY A 205 0.65 13.66 5.90
N PHE A 206 0.11 12.82 6.80
CA PHE A 206 -1.04 13.20 7.64
C PHE A 206 -0.92 12.71 9.08
N THR A 207 -1.60 13.40 10.00
CA THR A 207 -1.77 12.96 11.38
C THR A 207 -3.10 12.22 11.53
N CYS A 208 -3.08 10.98 12.03
CA CYS A 208 -4.30 10.22 12.25
C CYS A 208 -5.11 10.78 13.43
N GLY A 209 -6.39 11.04 13.20
CA GLY A 209 -7.35 11.51 14.22
C GLY A 209 -8.40 10.44 14.57
N CYS A 210 -8.05 9.16 14.51
CA CYS A 210 -8.95 8.07 14.91
C CYS A 210 -9.12 8.01 16.44
N ASP A 211 -10.10 7.24 16.90
CA ASP A 211 -10.43 7.15 18.32
C ASP A 211 -9.27 6.55 19.14
N ARG A 212 -8.51 5.61 18.57
CA ARG A 212 -7.28 5.11 19.20
C ARG A 212 -6.26 6.23 19.43
N CYS A 213 -5.92 7.01 18.40
CA CYS A 213 -4.96 8.11 18.54
C CYS A 213 -5.41 9.15 19.58
N LYS A 214 -6.71 9.48 19.62
CA LYS A 214 -7.26 10.44 20.60
C LYS A 214 -7.22 9.95 22.04
N ILE A 215 -7.26 8.64 22.25
CA ILE A 215 -7.20 8.03 23.57
C ILE A 215 -5.75 7.87 24.01
N GLU A 216 -4.90 7.30 23.16
CA GLU A 216 -3.49 7.02 23.48
C GLU A 216 -2.65 8.27 23.72
N VAL A 217 -3.01 9.43 23.15
CA VAL A 217 -2.32 10.71 23.44
C VAL A 217 -2.41 11.12 24.92
N ASN A 218 -3.40 10.60 25.65
CA ASN A 218 -3.59 10.85 27.09
C ASN A 218 -3.12 9.67 27.96
N TRP A 219 -2.36 8.71 27.42
CA TRP A 219 -1.83 7.63 28.23
C TRP A 219 -0.55 8.05 28.92
N ASP A 220 -0.61 8.04 30.24
CA ASP A 220 0.53 8.19 31.13
C ASP A 220 1.34 6.89 30.99
N GLY A 221 2.61 6.97 30.55
CA GLY A 221 3.46 5.81 30.23
C GLY A 221 3.83 4.91 31.42
N GLU A 222 3.03 4.88 32.49
CA GLU A 222 3.30 4.18 33.75
C GLU A 222 2.54 2.86 33.93
N GLU A 223 1.62 2.48 33.05
CA GLU A 223 1.05 1.13 33.12
C GLU A 223 2.13 0.10 32.73
N ASN A 224 2.64 -0.59 33.76
CA ASN A 224 3.60 -1.71 33.77
C ASN A 224 3.09 -2.95 33.00
N ASN A 225 2.52 -2.74 31.82
CA ASN A 225 2.01 -3.78 30.97
C ASN A 225 2.98 -3.96 29.79
N SER A 226 3.56 -5.16 29.69
CA SER A 226 4.47 -5.56 28.60
C SER A 226 3.79 -5.54 27.22
N ASP A 227 2.47 -5.36 27.19
CA ASP A 227 1.68 -5.32 25.98
C ASP A 227 1.92 -4.03 25.18
N LEU A 228 1.98 -4.16 23.86
CA LEU A 228 2.08 -3.03 22.92
C LEU A 228 0.84 -2.12 23.04
N PRO A 229 0.95 -0.80 22.79
CA PRO A 229 -0.16 0.15 22.99
C PRO A 229 -1.46 -0.25 22.27
N HIS A 230 -1.37 -0.75 21.03
CA HIS A 230 -2.54 -1.22 20.29
C HIS A 230 -3.23 -2.44 20.92
N VAL A 231 -2.47 -3.34 21.57
CA VAL A 231 -3.03 -4.50 22.29
C VAL A 231 -3.81 -4.02 23.50
N GLN A 232 -3.24 -3.10 24.27
CA GLN A 232 -3.90 -2.48 25.41
C GLN A 232 -5.19 -1.78 24.98
N PHE A 233 -5.15 -1.07 23.85
CA PHE A 233 -6.31 -0.36 23.31
C PHE A 233 -7.44 -1.33 22.96
N LEU A 234 -7.14 -2.38 22.18
CA LEU A 234 -8.12 -3.39 21.78
C LEU A 234 -8.74 -4.09 22.99
N SER A 235 -7.92 -4.44 23.99
CA SER A 235 -8.36 -5.10 25.23
C SER A 235 -9.29 -4.22 26.08
N LYS A 236 -8.98 -2.92 26.22
CA LYS A 236 -9.77 -1.98 27.03
C LYS A 236 -11.05 -1.49 26.33
N TYR A 237 -11.01 -1.26 25.01
CA TYR A 237 -12.03 -0.45 24.33
C TYR A 237 -12.79 -1.17 23.20
N VAL A 238 -12.29 -2.29 22.68
CA VAL A 238 -12.91 -2.98 21.54
C VAL A 238 -13.46 -4.35 21.93
N CYS A 239 -12.70 -5.12 22.70
CA CYS A 239 -13.15 -6.42 23.18
C CYS A 239 -13.99 -6.26 24.45
N GLU A 240 -15.32 -6.36 24.36
CA GLU A 240 -16.05 -6.92 25.50
C GLU A 240 -15.49 -8.34 25.72
N ARG A 241 -14.96 -8.62 26.92
CA ARG A 241 -14.19 -9.85 27.27
C ARG A 241 -14.80 -11.20 26.84
N ASN A 242 -16.03 -11.23 26.33
CA ASN A 242 -16.77 -12.42 25.96
C ASN A 242 -17.14 -12.55 24.46
N GLN A 243 -16.80 -11.61 23.56
CA GLN A 243 -17.27 -11.70 22.15
C GLN A 243 -16.31 -12.43 21.19
N TYR A 244 -15.05 -12.62 21.57
CA TYR A 244 -14.00 -13.23 20.73
C TYR A 244 -13.38 -14.49 21.36
N THR A 245 -14.20 -15.37 21.93
CA THR A 245 -13.72 -16.71 22.27
C THR A 245 -13.42 -17.46 20.97
N LYS A 246 -12.37 -18.30 20.96
CA LYS A 246 -11.87 -19.08 19.80
C LYS A 246 -12.94 -19.79 18.96
N SER A 247 -14.14 -20.02 19.50
CA SER A 247 -15.27 -20.64 18.81
C SER A 247 -15.92 -19.81 17.70
N THR A 248 -15.64 -18.51 17.58
CA THR A 248 -16.35 -17.63 16.61
C THR A 248 -15.67 -17.51 15.25
N PHE A 249 -14.46 -18.05 15.06
CA PHE A 249 -13.82 -18.15 13.76
C PHE A 249 -13.90 -19.61 13.28
N PRO A 250 -14.61 -19.92 12.17
CA PRO A 250 -14.44 -21.21 11.55
C PRO A 250 -12.98 -21.30 11.09
N GLU A 251 -12.31 -22.37 11.50
CA GLU A 251 -10.97 -22.71 11.00
C GLU A 251 -11.01 -22.64 9.47
N PHE A 252 -10.17 -21.76 8.92
CA PHE A 252 -9.89 -21.67 7.48
C PHE A 252 -8.70 -22.56 7.15
#